data_AF-A0A5D2WTQ7-F1
#
_entry.id   AF-A0A5D2WTQ7-F1
#
_cell.length_a   1.000
_cell.length_b   1.000
_cell.length_c   1.000
_cell.angle_alpha   90.00
_cell.angle_beta   90.00
_cell.angle_gamma   90.00
#
_symmetry.space_group_name_H-M   'P 1'
#
loop_
_entity.id
_entity.type
_entity.pdbx_description
1 polymer ?
#
loop_
_entity_poly.entity_id
_entity_poly.type
_entity_poly.pdbx_seq_one_letter_code
_entity_poly.pdbx_strand_id
1 'polypeptide(L)'
;IPNKKDFGYSFPCDGPGRGGTCDISAWDAFYLAVFWMWHWKHITLWQGNVSQFNESSTYLMGWLRDYLWLNSSQLINGYNPFGMNNLSVWAWMFLFGHLVWATGFMFLISLHGDKPVALSIVQARLVGLAHFSVGYIFTYAAFLIASTSGKFG
;
A
#
# COMPACT_ATOMS: atom_id res chain seq x y z
N ILE A 1 8.52 14.28 -9.92
CA ILE A 1 9.66 15.02 -10.53
C ILE A 1 9.12 15.99 -11.57
N PRO A 2 9.48 17.29 -11.50
CA PRO A 2 8.87 18.34 -12.35
C PRO A 2 9.11 18.12 -13.85
N ASN A 3 10.24 17.54 -14.22
CA ASN A 3 10.64 17.17 -15.57
C ASN A 3 10.27 15.72 -15.96
N LYS A 4 9.30 15.09 -15.28
CA LYS A 4 8.91 13.69 -15.54
C LYS A 4 8.50 13.47 -17.00
N LYS A 5 7.86 14.46 -17.63
CA LYS A 5 7.40 14.38 -19.03
C LYS A 5 8.54 14.15 -20.04
N ASP A 6 9.76 14.55 -19.69
CA ASP A 6 10.92 14.48 -20.59
C ASP A 6 11.58 13.09 -20.59
N PHE A 7 11.24 12.24 -19.60
CA PHE A 7 11.73 10.85 -19.49
C PHE A 7 10.80 9.82 -20.14
N GLY A 8 9.65 10.26 -20.66
CA GLY A 8 8.66 9.37 -21.28
C GLY A 8 7.83 8.56 -20.27
N TYR A 9 7.08 7.58 -20.78
CA TYR A 9 6.09 6.82 -20.00
C TYR A 9 6.70 5.74 -19.10
N SER A 10 7.78 5.09 -19.55
CA SER A 10 8.48 4.02 -18.83
C SER A 10 9.96 4.37 -18.71
N PHE A 11 10.45 4.43 -17.47
CA PHE A 11 11.86 4.65 -17.15
C PHE A 11 12.17 4.06 -15.77
N PRO A 12 13.38 3.50 -15.53
CA PRO A 12 13.68 2.70 -14.34
C PRO A 12 13.73 3.52 -13.04
N CYS A 13 14.37 4.70 -13.07
CA CYS A 13 14.44 5.65 -11.97
C CYS A 13 15.09 6.96 -12.45
N ASP A 14 14.93 8.05 -11.70
CA ASP A 14 15.70 9.31 -11.86
C ASP A 14 16.87 9.33 -10.85
N GLY A 15 17.59 8.20 -10.77
CA GLY A 15 18.76 7.99 -9.91
C GLY A 15 18.48 7.97 -8.40
N PRO A 16 19.52 7.72 -7.58
CA PRO A 16 19.43 7.67 -6.11
C PRO A 16 19.33 9.06 -5.45
N GLY A 17 19.40 10.14 -6.23
CA GLY A 17 19.27 11.51 -5.74
C GLY A 17 17.91 11.79 -5.10
N ARG A 18 17.84 12.83 -4.26
CA ARG A 18 16.59 13.31 -3.62
C ARG A 18 15.87 12.30 -2.70
N GLY A 19 16.54 11.24 -2.25
CA GLY A 19 15.99 10.25 -1.32
C GLY A 19 15.56 8.94 -1.96
N GLY A 20 15.86 8.74 -3.25
CA GLY A 20 15.45 7.57 -4.04
C GLY A 20 14.22 7.88 -4.90
N THR A 21 14.26 7.45 -6.17
CA THR A 21 13.19 7.67 -7.16
C THR A 21 12.73 6.35 -7.81
N CYS A 22 12.89 5.24 -7.09
CA CYS A 22 12.35 3.95 -7.49
C CYS A 22 10.81 4.06 -7.63
N ASP A 23 10.25 3.34 -8.61
CA ASP A 23 8.81 3.27 -8.89
C ASP A 23 8.14 4.63 -9.20
N ILE A 24 8.90 5.60 -9.73
CA ILE A 24 8.36 6.91 -10.05
C ILE A 24 7.72 6.98 -11.43
N SER A 25 7.96 6.03 -12.34
CA SER A 25 7.44 6.16 -13.71
C SER A 25 5.91 5.98 -13.77
N ALA A 26 5.28 6.46 -14.85
CA ALA A 26 3.86 6.23 -15.06
C ALA A 26 3.56 4.75 -15.32
N TRP A 27 4.54 4.03 -15.87
CA TRP A 27 4.51 2.58 -16.00
C TRP A 27 4.52 1.85 -14.65
N ASP A 28 5.30 2.31 -13.68
CA ASP A 28 5.34 1.67 -12.35
C ASP A 28 4.00 1.85 -11.61
N ALA A 29 3.39 3.03 -11.75
CA ALA A 29 2.03 3.28 -11.25
C ALA A 29 0.98 2.40 -11.96
N PHE A 30 1.11 2.19 -13.27
CA PHE A 30 0.25 1.27 -14.02
C PHE A 30 0.46 -0.18 -13.57
N TYR A 31 1.70 -0.63 -13.38
CA TYR A 31 2.03 -1.97 -12.89
C TYR A 31 1.41 -2.23 -11.51
N LEU A 32 1.53 -1.29 -10.58
CA LEU A 32 0.88 -1.38 -9.27
C LEU A 32 -0.64 -1.40 -9.39
N ALA A 33 -1.23 -0.57 -10.26
CA ALA A 33 -2.68 -0.57 -10.50
C ALA A 33 -3.17 -1.90 -11.09
N VAL A 34 -2.40 -2.51 -12.00
CA VAL A 34 -2.70 -3.84 -12.56
C VAL A 34 -2.65 -4.90 -11.46
N PHE A 35 -1.70 -4.83 -10.53
CA PHE A 35 -1.62 -5.79 -9.42
C PHE A 35 -2.88 -5.76 -8.55
N TRP A 36 -3.34 -4.57 -8.19
CA TRP A 36 -4.58 -4.37 -7.42
C TRP A 36 -5.82 -4.84 -8.18
N MET A 37 -5.89 -4.54 -9.48
CA MET A 37 -6.94 -5.03 -10.37
C MET A 37 -6.96 -6.55 -10.46
N TRP A 38 -5.78 -7.18 -10.50
CA TRP A 38 -5.62 -8.62 -10.59
C TRP A 38 -6.18 -9.30 -9.35
N HIS A 39 -5.86 -8.79 -8.16
CA HIS A 39 -6.37 -9.35 -6.90
C HIS A 39 -7.90 -9.27 -6.82
N TRP A 40 -8.52 -8.12 -7.12
CA TRP A 40 -9.98 -8.00 -7.07
C TRP A 40 -10.68 -8.90 -8.11
N LYS A 41 -10.14 -8.95 -9.34
CA LYS A 41 -10.68 -9.80 -10.40
C LYS A 41 -10.62 -11.29 -10.02
N HIS A 42 -9.51 -11.76 -9.43
CA HIS A 42 -9.41 -13.17 -8.99
C HIS A 42 -10.32 -13.49 -7.81
N ILE A 43 -10.44 -12.59 -6.82
CA ILE A 43 -11.40 -12.79 -5.72
C ILE A 43 -12.82 -12.96 -6.27
N THR A 44 -13.27 -12.08 -7.17
CA THR A 44 -14.63 -12.15 -7.72
C THR A 44 -14.86 -13.39 -8.59
N LEU A 45 -13.82 -13.86 -9.30
CA LEU A 45 -13.84 -15.13 -10.02
C LEU A 45 -13.98 -16.32 -9.06
N TRP A 46 -13.19 -16.39 -7.99
CA TRP A 46 -13.24 -17.48 -7.01
C TRP A 46 -14.54 -17.48 -6.19
N GLN A 47 -15.15 -16.31 -5.98
CA GLN A 47 -16.47 -16.20 -5.37
C GLN A 47 -17.63 -16.54 -6.31
N GLY A 48 -17.37 -16.76 -7.60
CA GLY A 48 -18.40 -17.01 -8.62
C GLY A 48 -19.26 -15.78 -8.97
N ASN A 49 -18.87 -14.58 -8.53
CA ASN A 49 -19.61 -13.33 -8.74
C ASN A 49 -18.83 -12.34 -9.59
N VAL A 50 -18.65 -12.68 -10.87
CA VAL A 50 -17.86 -11.87 -11.82
C VAL A 50 -18.55 -10.54 -12.17
N SER A 51 -19.88 -10.45 -12.04
CA SER A 51 -20.61 -9.21 -12.32
C SER A 51 -20.21 -8.09 -11.35
N GLN A 52 -19.89 -8.42 -10.10
CA GLN A 52 -19.41 -7.44 -9.12
C GLN A 52 -18.19 -6.65 -9.63
N PHE A 53 -17.20 -7.34 -10.22
CA PHE A 53 -16.03 -6.66 -10.76
C PHE A 53 -16.38 -5.87 -12.04
N ASN A 54 -17.19 -6.45 -12.93
CA ASN A 54 -17.53 -5.82 -14.21
C ASN A 54 -18.33 -4.52 -14.04
N GLU A 55 -19.18 -4.44 -13.02
CA GLU A 55 -20.02 -3.27 -12.77
C GLU A 55 -19.32 -2.25 -11.87
N SER A 56 -18.69 -2.68 -10.77
CA SER A 56 -18.15 -1.75 -9.76
C SER A 56 -16.72 -1.27 -10.05
N SER A 57 -15.95 -1.89 -10.93
CA SER A 57 -14.56 -1.46 -11.21
C SER A 57 -14.44 -0.17 -12.03
N THR A 58 -15.53 0.28 -12.64
CA THR A 58 -15.55 1.46 -13.54
C THR A 58 -15.50 2.80 -12.80
N TYR A 59 -15.74 2.82 -11.49
CA TYR A 59 -15.76 4.03 -10.68
C TYR A 59 -15.05 3.83 -9.34
N LEU A 60 -14.38 4.88 -8.84
CA LEU A 60 -13.53 4.82 -7.64
C LEU A 60 -14.27 4.37 -6.37
N MET A 61 -15.56 4.71 -6.23
CA MET A 61 -16.32 4.26 -5.06
C MET A 61 -16.50 2.74 -5.01
N GLY A 62 -16.54 2.05 -6.15
CA GLY A 62 -16.59 0.59 -6.19
C GLY A 62 -15.30 -0.04 -5.66
N TRP A 63 -14.16 0.53 -6.01
CA TRP A 63 -12.86 0.11 -5.44
C TRP A 63 -12.78 0.31 -3.93
N LEU A 64 -13.33 1.41 -3.41
CA LEU A 64 -13.32 1.68 -1.97
C LEU A 64 -14.30 0.77 -1.21
N ARG A 65 -15.55 0.65 -1.67
CA ARG A 65 -16.62 -0.06 -0.97
C ARG A 65 -16.54 -1.57 -1.19
N ASP A 66 -16.51 -1.99 -2.44
CA ASP A 66 -16.71 -3.40 -2.80
C ASP A 66 -15.41 -4.20 -2.80
N TYR A 67 -14.27 -3.52 -2.90
CA TYR A 67 -12.98 -4.15 -2.79
C TYR A 67 -12.29 -3.88 -1.45
N LEU A 68 -11.90 -2.64 -1.14
CA LEU A 68 -11.15 -2.35 0.08
C LEU A 68 -11.95 -2.65 1.35
N TRP A 69 -13.13 -2.04 1.47
CA TRP A 69 -13.95 -2.17 2.68
C TRP A 69 -14.49 -3.59 2.85
N LEU A 70 -15.16 -4.14 1.84
CA LEU A 70 -15.77 -5.46 1.92
C LEU A 70 -14.76 -6.58 2.26
N ASN A 71 -13.58 -6.58 1.63
CA ASN A 71 -12.55 -7.60 1.84
C ASN A 71 -11.72 -7.40 3.11
N SER A 72 -11.80 -6.22 3.76
CA SER A 72 -11.12 -5.98 5.03
C SER A 72 -11.84 -6.58 6.24
N SER A 73 -13.10 -7.03 6.09
CA SER A 73 -13.95 -7.48 7.19
C SER A 73 -13.37 -8.67 7.96
N GLN A 74 -12.81 -9.68 7.30
CA GLN A 74 -12.17 -10.83 7.95
C GLN A 74 -10.87 -10.42 8.66
N LEU A 75 -10.08 -9.54 8.02
CA LEU A 75 -8.82 -9.04 8.54
C LEU A 75 -9.01 -8.28 9.85
N ILE A 76 -9.91 -7.29 9.88
CA ILE A 76 -10.11 -6.45 11.07
C ILE A 76 -10.73 -7.22 12.25
N ASN A 77 -11.44 -8.31 11.96
CA ASN A 77 -12.00 -9.20 12.98
C ASN A 77 -11.05 -10.34 13.37
N GLY A 78 -9.78 -10.30 12.95
CA GLY A 78 -8.78 -11.29 13.34
C GLY A 78 -8.58 -11.38 14.86
N TYR A 79 -8.77 -10.26 15.55
CA TYR A 79 -8.94 -10.19 17.00
C TYR A 79 -10.02 -9.14 17.32
N ASN A 80 -10.86 -9.42 18.31
CA ASN A 80 -11.92 -8.52 18.78
C ASN A 80 -12.13 -8.72 20.29
N PRO A 81 -12.98 -7.92 20.96
CA PRO A 81 -13.22 -8.05 22.40
C PRO A 81 -13.77 -9.42 22.84
N PHE A 82 -14.28 -10.23 21.90
CA PHE A 82 -14.88 -11.53 22.16
C PHE A 82 -13.93 -12.71 21.94
N GLY A 83 -12.77 -12.49 21.30
CA GLY A 83 -11.79 -13.53 21.04
C GLY A 83 -10.85 -13.20 19.88
N MET A 84 -10.04 -14.19 19.50
CA MET A 84 -9.04 -14.09 18.44
C MET A 84 -9.00 -15.36 17.60
N ASN A 85 -8.67 -15.23 16.32
CA ASN A 85 -8.52 -16.35 15.38
C ASN A 85 -7.10 -16.37 14.77
N ASN A 86 -6.87 -17.29 13.83
CA ASN A 86 -5.59 -17.44 13.12
C ASN A 86 -5.22 -16.23 12.25
N LEU A 87 -6.14 -15.31 11.96
CA LEU A 87 -5.90 -14.05 11.24
C LEU A 87 -5.40 -12.92 12.15
N SER A 88 -5.38 -13.11 13.47
CA SER A 88 -4.92 -12.10 14.44
C SER A 88 -3.52 -11.55 14.14
N VAL A 89 -2.59 -12.39 13.66
CA VAL A 89 -1.24 -11.97 13.26
C VAL A 89 -1.25 -11.01 12.07
N TRP A 90 -2.14 -11.24 11.10
CA TRP A 90 -2.30 -10.38 9.93
C TRP A 90 -2.97 -9.06 10.30
N ALA A 91 -3.96 -9.10 11.19
CA ALA A 91 -4.59 -7.90 11.73
C ALA A 91 -3.56 -6.98 12.43
N TRP A 92 -2.65 -7.57 13.22
CA TRP A 92 -1.56 -6.86 13.86
C TRP A 92 -0.55 -6.29 12.86
N MET A 93 -0.11 -7.09 11.88
CA MET A 93 0.80 -6.61 10.84
C MET A 93 0.17 -5.52 9.97
N PHE A 94 -1.15 -5.55 9.75
CA PHE A 94 -1.87 -4.50 9.03
C PHE A 94 -1.83 -3.16 9.77
N LEU A 95 -2.06 -3.15 11.09
CA LEU A 95 -1.95 -1.93 11.89
C LEU A 95 -0.50 -1.47 12.04
N PHE A 96 0.43 -2.39 12.24
CA PHE A 96 1.85 -2.08 12.29
C PHE A 96 2.33 -1.46 10.97
N GLY A 97 1.91 -2.00 9.83
CA GLY A 97 2.19 -1.43 8.51
C GLY A 97 1.70 0.01 8.38
N HIS A 98 0.49 0.31 8.84
CA HIS A 98 -0.05 1.68 8.87
C HIS A 98 0.75 2.61 9.79
N LEU A 99 1.18 2.13 10.96
CA LEU A 99 2.02 2.91 11.88
C LEU A 99 3.37 3.25 11.25
N VAL A 100 4.04 2.28 10.63
CA VAL A 100 5.32 2.49 9.95
C VAL A 100 5.16 3.43 8.76
N TRP A 101 4.09 3.26 7.97
CA TRP A 101 3.75 4.13 6.86
C TRP A 101 3.52 5.58 7.31
N ALA A 102 2.71 5.79 8.35
CA ALA A 102 2.43 7.10 8.95
C ALA A 102 3.72 7.75 9.50
N THR A 103 4.58 6.95 10.11
CA THR A 103 5.90 7.40 10.62
C THR A 103 6.80 7.90 9.48
N GLY A 104 6.69 7.30 8.28
CA GLY A 104 7.36 7.80 7.07
C GLY A 104 7.01 9.25 6.73
N PHE A 105 5.76 9.67 6.89
CA PHE A 105 5.35 11.06 6.64
C PHE A 105 6.01 12.06 7.59
N MET A 106 6.28 11.68 8.84
CA MET A 106 6.96 12.54 9.80
C MET A 106 8.34 12.98 9.29
N PHE A 107 9.07 12.05 8.64
CA PHE A 107 10.38 12.31 8.07
C PHE A 107 10.35 12.97 6.69
N LEU A 108 9.22 12.89 5.97
CA LEU A 108 9.05 13.49 4.64
C LEU A 108 8.50 14.93 4.69
N ILE A 109 7.72 15.29 5.71
CA ILE A 109 7.03 16.58 5.82
C ILE A 109 7.80 17.58 6.71
N SER A 110 8.52 17.13 7.73
CA SER A 110 9.18 18.03 8.68
C SER A 110 10.46 18.66 8.11
N LEU A 111 10.59 19.99 8.24
CA LEU A 111 11.76 20.78 7.82
C LEU A 111 12.74 20.96 8.99
N HIS A 112 14.03 20.82 8.71
CA HIS A 112 15.10 20.86 9.71
C HIS A 112 15.32 22.23 10.35
N GLY A 113 15.53 22.23 11.67
CA GLY A 113 16.12 23.32 12.45
C GLY A 113 17.55 22.96 12.89
N ASP A 114 18.44 23.94 12.87
CA ASP A 114 19.89 23.74 12.97
C ASP A 114 20.37 23.49 14.42
N LYS A 115 20.72 22.21 14.69
CA LYS A 115 21.61 21.63 15.74
C LYS A 115 20.98 21.29 17.12
N PRO A 116 21.39 20.19 17.81
CA PRO A 116 22.25 19.04 17.42
C PRO A 116 21.42 17.77 17.15
N VAL A 117 21.88 16.76 16.41
CA VAL A 117 22.42 16.76 15.04
C VAL A 117 21.37 15.98 14.27
N ALA A 118 20.35 16.70 13.78
CA ALA A 118 19.24 16.05 13.12
C ALA A 118 19.72 15.37 11.81
N LEU A 119 19.02 14.31 11.36
CA LEU A 119 19.36 13.60 10.11
C LEU A 119 19.64 14.60 8.99
N SER A 120 20.63 14.38 8.12
CA SER A 120 20.75 15.23 6.93
C SER A 120 19.47 15.15 6.08
N ILE A 121 19.20 16.16 5.25
CA ILE A 121 18.03 16.19 4.35
C ILE A 121 17.95 14.91 3.50
N VAL A 122 19.09 14.41 3.03
CA VAL A 122 19.15 13.16 2.23
C VAL A 122 18.84 11.94 3.11
N GLN A 123 19.38 11.89 4.33
CA GLN A 123 19.10 10.80 5.27
C GLN A 123 17.62 10.80 5.70
N ALA A 124 17.02 11.95 6.01
CA ALA A 124 15.63 12.03 6.42
C ALA A 124 14.69 11.59 5.31
N ARG A 125 14.97 11.96 4.06
CA ARG A 125 14.23 11.48 2.89
C ARG A 125 14.41 9.98 2.67
N LEU A 126 15.63 9.46 2.81
CA LEU A 126 15.88 8.02 2.70
C LEU A 126 15.15 7.24 3.78
N VAL A 127 15.20 7.70 5.04
CA VAL A 127 14.50 7.06 6.16
C VAL A 127 12.98 7.16 5.98
N GLY A 128 12.47 8.31 5.53
CA GLY A 128 11.06 8.49 5.18
C GLY A 128 10.61 7.54 4.07
N LEU A 129 11.40 7.41 2.99
CA LEU A 129 11.12 6.50 1.88
C LEU A 129 11.18 5.02 2.32
N ALA A 130 12.14 4.66 3.18
CA ALA A 130 12.23 3.32 3.73
C ALA A 130 10.99 2.98 4.57
N HIS A 131 10.56 3.86 5.47
CA HIS A 131 9.35 3.66 6.27
C HIS A 131 8.09 3.63 5.40
N PHE A 132 7.99 4.52 4.41
CA PHE A 132 6.87 4.53 3.47
C PHE A 132 6.76 3.22 2.69
N SER A 133 7.88 2.72 2.16
CA SER A 133 7.93 1.48 1.37
C SER A 133 7.62 0.25 2.22
N VAL A 134 8.26 0.14 3.40
CA VAL A 134 8.05 -0.98 4.32
C VAL A 134 6.61 -1.01 4.85
N GLY A 135 6.08 0.16 5.24
CA GLY A 135 4.71 0.28 5.69
C GLY A 135 3.69 -0.09 4.60
N TYR A 136 3.94 0.34 3.36
CA TYR A 136 3.09 -0.02 2.22
C TYR A 136 3.09 -1.54 1.96
N ILE A 137 4.27 -2.16 1.93
CA ILE A 137 4.41 -3.61 1.69
C ILE A 137 3.71 -4.41 2.78
N PHE A 138 3.95 -4.12 4.06
CA PHE A 138 3.34 -4.88 5.16
C PHE A 138 1.82 -4.71 5.21
N THR A 139 1.34 -3.49 5.00
CA THR A 139 -0.10 -3.21 4.97
C THR A 139 -0.77 -4.01 3.86
N TYR A 140 -0.19 -4.00 2.67
CA TYR A 140 -0.77 -4.67 1.52
C TYR A 140 -0.66 -6.19 1.61
N ALA A 141 0.48 -6.73 2.05
CA ALA A 141 0.68 -8.16 2.24
C ALA A 141 -0.31 -8.74 3.27
N ALA A 142 -0.50 -8.04 4.39
CA ALA A 142 -1.46 -8.46 5.42
C ALA A 142 -2.90 -8.45 4.91
N PHE A 143 -3.29 -7.42 4.16
CA PHE A 143 -4.60 -7.36 3.53
C PHE A 143 -4.82 -8.50 2.53
N LEU A 144 -3.87 -8.73 1.62
CA LEU A 144 -3.98 -9.74 0.56
C LEU A 144 -4.14 -11.14 1.15
N ILE A 145 -3.31 -11.49 2.13
CA ILE A 145 -3.33 -12.82 2.73
C ILE A 145 -4.63 -13.01 3.53
N ALA A 146 -4.97 -12.09 4.44
CA ALA A 146 -6.14 -12.26 5.29
C ALA A 146 -7.47 -12.20 4.54
N SER A 147 -7.59 -11.37 3.51
CA SER A 147 -8.81 -11.26 2.69
C SER A 147 -9.04 -12.50 1.82
N THR A 148 -7.97 -13.17 1.40
CA THR A 148 -8.04 -14.40 0.61
C THR A 148 -8.23 -15.62 1.52
N SER A 149 -7.36 -15.81 2.50
CA SER A 149 -7.41 -16.96 3.41
C SER A 149 -8.64 -16.94 4.31
N GLY A 150 -9.14 -15.77 4.70
CA GLY A 150 -10.36 -15.67 5.49
C GLY A 150 -11.64 -16.05 4.73
N LYS A 151 -11.58 -16.15 3.40
CA LYS A 151 -12.72 -16.51 2.54
C LYS A 151 -12.64 -17.92 1.97
N PHE A 152 -11.42 -18.41 1.73
CA PHE A 152 -11.17 -19.65 1.00
C PHE A 152 -10.27 -20.66 1.75
N GLY A 153 -9.75 -20.29 2.92
CA GLY A 153 -8.86 -21.12 3.73
C GLY A 153 -9.55 -21.84 4.89
#